data_AF-A0A6G4HNX8-F1
#
_entry.id   AF-A0A6G4HNX8-F1
#
_cell.length_a   1.000
_cell.length_b   1.000
_cell.length_c   1.000
_cell.angle_alpha   90.00
_cell.angle_beta   90.00
_cell.angle_gamma   90.00
#
_symmetry.space_group_name_H-M   'P 1'
#
loop_
_entity.id
_entity.type
_entity.pdbx_description
1 polymer ?
#
loop_
_entity_poly.entity_id
_entity_poly.type
_entity_poly.pdbx_seq_one_letter_code
_entity_poly.pdbx_strand_id
1 'polypeptide(L)'
;MVLDKKDTWEKQADKLVEETKEVLEAIQEEDKEHIAEEVLDVIQVAIGMLDTLEEEGYSLKQRICKHLKKLRKRGWKTKKLIVFQVFNWN
;
A
#
# COMPACT_ATOMS: atom_id res chain seq x y z
N MET A 1 1.13 12.13 -2.30
CA MET A 1 -0.23 12.72 -2.50
C MET A 1 -1.24 11.58 -2.30
N VAL A 2 -2.06 11.62 -1.25
CA VAL A 2 -3.03 10.56 -0.94
C VAL A 2 -4.12 10.54 -2.04
N LEU A 3 -4.49 9.35 -2.53
CA LEU A 3 -5.63 9.17 -3.44
C LEU A 3 -6.84 9.95 -2.92
N ASP A 4 -7.50 10.75 -3.76
CA ASP A 4 -8.79 11.33 -3.37
C ASP A 4 -9.79 10.18 -3.28
N LYS A 5 -10.55 10.12 -2.18
CA LYS A 5 -11.57 9.08 -1.95
C LYS A 5 -12.63 9.03 -3.04
N LYS A 6 -12.75 10.10 -3.85
CA LYS A 6 -13.66 10.18 -5.00
C LYS A 6 -13.03 9.80 -6.33
N ASP A 7 -11.76 9.41 -6.35
CA ASP A 7 -11.09 8.99 -7.58
C ASP A 7 -11.67 7.67 -8.11
N THR A 8 -11.82 7.62 -9.43
CA THR A 8 -12.27 6.42 -10.12
C THR A 8 -11.21 5.33 -10.07
N TRP A 9 -11.61 4.08 -10.29
CA TRP A 9 -10.69 2.94 -10.33
C TRP A 9 -9.57 3.11 -11.36
N GLU A 10 -9.84 3.78 -12.49
CA GLU A 10 -8.82 4.11 -13.50
C GLU A 10 -7.74 5.04 -12.94
N LYS A 11 -8.14 6.11 -12.25
CA LYS A 11 -7.18 7.04 -11.64
C LYS A 11 -6.36 6.38 -10.53
N GLN A 12 -6.99 5.53 -9.71
CA GLN A 12 -6.26 4.78 -8.69
C GLN A 12 -5.24 3.82 -9.31
N ALA A 13 -5.59 3.21 -10.45
CA ALA A 13 -4.67 2.35 -11.19
C ALA A 13 -3.52 3.14 -11.83
N ASP A 14 -3.80 4.31 -12.40
CA ASP A 14 -2.76 5.20 -12.96
C ASP A 14 -1.76 5.61 -11.88
N LYS A 15 -2.26 5.98 -10.69
CA LYS A 15 -1.39 6.34 -9.57
C LYS A 15 -0.57 5.14 -9.07
N LEU A 16 -1.16 3.94 -8.98
CA LEU A 16 -0.39 2.73 -8.64
C LEU A 16 0.75 2.46 -9.64
N VAL A 17 0.51 2.69 -10.93
CA VAL A 17 1.52 2.54 -11.98
C VAL A 17 2.62 3.59 -11.86
N GLU A 18 2.26 4.83 -11.52
CA GLU A 18 3.20 5.93 -11.24
C GLU A 18 4.16 5.57 -10.10
N GLU A 19 3.64 5.31 -8.90
CA GLU A 19 4.47 4.99 -7.71
C GLU A 19 5.33 3.74 -7.94
N THR A 20 4.80 2.75 -8.68
CA THR A 20 5.57 1.55 -9.01
C THR A 20 6.76 1.87 -9.92
N LYS A 21 6.62 2.83 -10.85
CA LYS A 21 7.73 3.25 -11.71
C LYS A 21 8.76 4.03 -10.89
N GLU A 22 8.33 4.90 -9.99
CA GLU A 22 9.21 5.66 -9.10
C GLU A 22 10.06 4.70 -8.23
N VAL A 23 9.47 3.63 -7.69
CA VAL A 23 10.25 2.55 -7.02
C VAL A 23 11.33 1.96 -7.93
N LEU A 24 11.00 1.68 -9.19
CA LEU A 24 11.95 1.08 -10.13
C LEU A 24 13.08 2.05 -10.49
N GLU A 25 12.77 3.34 -10.62
CA GLU A 25 13.74 4.41 -10.85
C GLU A 25 14.67 4.58 -9.64
N ALA A 26 14.11 4.66 -8.43
CA ALA A 26 14.88 4.73 -7.18
C ALA A 26 15.83 3.53 -6.99
N ILE A 27 15.40 2.32 -7.42
CA ILE A 27 16.27 1.13 -7.43
C ILE A 27 17.44 1.31 -8.40
N GLN A 28 17.22 1.89 -9.57
CA GLN A 28 18.27 2.16 -10.57
C GLN A 28 19.26 3.23 -10.10
N GLU A 29 18.79 4.21 -9.32
CA GLU A 29 19.61 5.25 -8.70
C GLU A 29 20.44 4.75 -7.50
N GLU A 30 20.18 3.51 -7.05
CA GLU A 30 20.78 2.89 -5.86
C GLU A 30 20.55 3.65 -4.53
N ASP A 31 19.62 4.61 -4.51
CA ASP A 31 19.30 5.45 -3.36
C ASP A 31 18.35 4.73 -2.39
N LYS A 32 18.84 4.40 -1.19
CA LYS A 32 18.06 3.66 -0.19
C LYS A 32 16.99 4.50 0.48
N GLU A 33 17.17 5.81 0.60
CA GLU A 33 16.16 6.69 1.17
C GLU A 33 15.03 6.87 0.16
N HIS A 34 15.36 7.12 -1.10
CA HIS A 34 14.39 7.22 -2.20
C HIS A 34 13.62 5.90 -2.37
N ILE A 35 14.28 4.74 -2.37
CA ILE A 35 13.58 3.44 -2.41
C ILE A 35 12.60 3.28 -1.24
N ALA A 36 12.96 3.73 -0.04
CA ALA A 36 12.09 3.63 1.11
C ALA A 36 10.85 4.52 0.98
N GLU A 37 11.03 5.75 0.48
CA GLU A 37 9.95 6.70 0.17
C GLU A 37 8.97 6.10 -0.84
N GLU A 38 9.45 5.72 -2.02
CA GLU A 38 8.59 5.23 -3.10
C GLU A 38 7.87 3.90 -2.75
N VAL A 39 8.53 3.02 -1.99
CA VAL A 39 7.88 1.80 -1.49
C VAL A 39 6.75 2.13 -0.50
N LEU A 40 6.93 3.16 0.33
CA LEU A 40 5.89 3.63 1.24
C LEU A 40 4.74 4.30 0.48
N ASP A 41 5.01 4.99 -0.63
CA ASP A 41 3.94 5.55 -1.46
C ASP A 41 3.14 4.47 -2.22
N VAL A 42 3.77 3.39 -2.70
CA VAL A 42 3.03 2.21 -3.19
C VAL A 42 2.13 1.63 -2.09
N ILE A 43 2.61 1.56 -0.84
CA ILE A 43 1.81 1.10 0.30
C ILE A 43 0.64 2.07 0.55
N GLN A 44 0.86 3.38 0.47
CA GLN A 44 -0.17 4.40 0.63
C GLN A 44 -1.28 4.25 -0.40
N VAL A 45 -0.94 4.08 -1.69
CA VAL A 45 -1.92 3.83 -2.76
C VAL A 45 -2.68 2.54 -2.50
N ALA A 46 -1.99 1.45 -2.15
CA ALA A 46 -2.64 0.18 -1.84
C ALA A 46 -3.60 0.26 -0.64
N ILE A 47 -3.26 1.03 0.39
CA ILE A 47 -4.15 1.31 1.53
C ILE A 47 -5.36 2.12 1.08
N GLY A 48 -5.18 3.14 0.25
CA GLY A 48 -6.29 3.94 -0.29
C GLY A 48 -7.28 3.10 -1.10
N MET A 49 -6.79 2.24 -2.00
CA MET A 49 -7.62 1.30 -2.77
C MET A 49 -8.40 0.33 -1.87
N LEU A 50 -7.78 -0.12 -0.77
CA LEU A 50 -8.44 -0.95 0.24
C LEU A 50 -9.54 -0.18 0.97
N ASP A 51 -9.30 1.09 1.32
CA ASP A 51 -10.30 1.96 1.96
C ASP A 51 -11.51 2.20 1.03
N THR A 52 -11.29 2.45 -0.26
CA THR A 52 -12.38 2.53 -1.26
C THR A 52 -13.23 1.26 -1.28
N LEU A 53 -12.62 0.07 -1.21
CA LEU A 53 -13.38 -1.19 -1.16
C LEU A 53 -14.21 -1.34 0.13
N GLU A 54 -13.74 -0.85 1.27
CA GLU A 54 -14.54 -0.85 2.50
C GLU A 54 -15.76 0.06 2.35
N GLU A 55 -15.58 1.25 1.76
CA GLU A 55 -16.66 2.19 1.46
C GLU A 55 -17.70 1.59 0.49
N GLU A 56 -17.27 0.74 -0.46
CA GLU A 56 -18.13 -0.05 -1.34
C GLU A 56 -18.81 -1.25 -0.64
N GLY A 57 -18.57 -1.46 0.66
CA GLY A 57 -19.21 -2.49 1.48
C GLY A 57 -18.44 -3.82 1.58
N TYR A 58 -17.19 -3.88 1.11
CA TYR A 58 -16.37 -5.07 1.24
C TYR A 58 -15.56 -5.08 2.54
N SER A 59 -15.81 -6.04 3.44
CA SER A 59 -15.06 -6.15 4.70
C SER A 59 -13.55 -6.40 4.52
N LEU A 60 -12.75 -5.36 4.76
CA LEU A 60 -11.29 -5.35 4.83
C LEU A 60 -10.76 -6.31 5.85
N LYS A 61 -11.37 -6.33 7.05
CA LYS A 61 -10.97 -7.25 8.13
C LYS A 61 -10.94 -8.70 7.62
N GLN A 62 -11.98 -9.12 6.91
CA GLN A 62 -12.04 -10.48 6.37
C GLN A 62 -10.99 -10.71 5.28
N ARG A 63 -10.79 -9.74 4.39
CA ARG A 63 -9.79 -9.81 3.29
C ARG A 63 -8.36 -9.88 3.83
N ILE A 64 -8.01 -9.02 4.78
CA ILE A 64 -6.70 -8.99 5.45
C ILE A 64 -6.46 -10.31 6.18
N CYS A 65 -7.43 -10.82 6.97
CA CYS A 65 -7.27 -12.11 7.64
C CYS A 65 -7.04 -13.27 6.65
N LYS A 66 -7.72 -13.28 5.50
CA LYS A 66 -7.50 -14.28 4.44
C LYS A 66 -6.09 -14.14 3.84
N HIS A 67 -5.64 -12.91 3.58
CA HIS A 67 -4.31 -12.64 3.04
C HIS A 67 -3.20 -13.08 4.01
N LEU A 68 -3.29 -12.72 5.29
CA LEU A 68 -2.32 -13.11 6.32
C LEU A 68 -2.22 -14.63 6.47
N LYS A 69 -3.34 -15.36 6.42
CA LYS A 69 -3.34 -16.84 6.40
C LYS A 69 -2.58 -17.38 5.18
N LYS A 70 -2.73 -16.75 4.02
CA LYS A 70 -2.03 -17.12 2.78
C LYS A 70 -0.52 -16.82 2.88
N LEU A 71 -0.12 -15.69 3.44
CA LEU A 71 1.30 -15.36 3.69
C LEU A 71 1.95 -16.39 4.61
N ARG A 72 1.30 -16.74 5.72
CA ARG A 72 1.79 -17.78 6.63
C ARG A 72 1.98 -19.12 5.93
N LYS A 73 1.02 -19.54 5.09
CA LYS A 73 1.12 -20.77 4.29
C LYS A 73 2.29 -20.74 3.29
N ARG A 74 2.67 -19.56 2.82
CA ARG A 74 3.80 -19.34 1.89
C ARG A 74 5.16 -19.28 2.60
N GLY A 75 5.22 -19.60 3.90
CA GLY A 75 6.45 -19.60 4.65
C GLY A 75 6.91 -18.20 5.08
N TRP A 76 6.04 -17.19 5.02
CA TRP A 76 6.35 -15.89 5.62
C TRP A 76 6.54 -16.06 7.13
N LYS A 77 7.79 -15.96 7.57
CA LYS A 77 8.20 -16.02 8.99
C LYS A 77 8.47 -14.59 9.44
N THR A 78 7.51 -13.97 10.10
CA THR A 78 7.71 -12.61 10.63
C THR A 78 8.80 -12.68 11.71
N LYS A 79 9.86 -11.87 11.58
CA LYS A 79 10.84 -11.69 12.67
C LYS A 79 10.41 -10.59 13.63
N LYS A 80 9.58 -9.63 13.16
CA LYS A 80 9.08 -8.46 13.89
C LYS A 80 7.70 -8.04 13.34
N LEU A 81 6.93 -7.32 14.14
CA LEU A 81 5.66 -6.68 13.77
C LEU A 81 5.96 -5.28 13.20
N ILE A 82 5.35 -4.95 12.06
CA ILE A 82 5.33 -3.57 11.54
C ILE A 82 3.93 -3.03 11.80
N VAL A 83 3.87 -1.90 12.51
CA VAL A 83 2.63 -1.16 12.78
C VAL A 83 2.76 0.21 12.15
N PHE A 84 1.87 0.51 11.20
CA PHE A 84 1.69 1.87 10.70
C PHE A 84 0.60 2.54 11.55
N GLN A 85 0.96 3.56 12.30
CA GLN A 85 0.02 4.43 13.02
C GLN A 85 0.08 5.82 12.38
N VAL A 86 -1.02 6.24 11.79
CA VAL A 86 -1.20 7.60 11.28
C VAL A 86 -1.81 8.42 12.40
N PHE A 87 -1.13 9.51 12.76
CA PHE A 87 -1.65 10.48 13.72
C PHE A 87 -2.12 11.71 12.96
N ASN A 88 -3.29 12.24 13.31
CA ASN A 88 -3.71 13.55 12.84
C ASN A 88 -2.92 14.59 13.66
N TRP A 89 -1.83 15.10 13.09
CA TRP A 89 -1.14 16.24 13.65
C TRP A 89 -1.92 17.49 13.23
N ASN A 90 -2.50 18.18 14.22
CA ASN A 90 -3.17 19.46 14.04
C ASN A 90 -2.18 20.56 13.64
#